data_AF-A0A0C3K5K0-F1
#
_entry.id   AF-A0A0C3K5K0-F1
#
_cell.length_a   1.000
_cell.length_b   1.000
_cell.length_c   1.000
_cell.angle_alpha   90.00
_cell.angle_beta   90.00
_cell.angle_gamma   90.00
#
_symmetry.space_group_name_H-M   'P 1'
#
loop_
_entity.id
_entity.type
_entity.pdbx_description
1 polymer ?
#
loop_
_entity_poly.entity_id
_entity_poly.type
_entity_poly.pdbx_seq_one_letter_code
_entity_poly.pdbx_strand_id
1 'polypeptide(L)'
;MAEALTQGCIAKVLGANPGAGVQVPRVYMAFSSDDLDYPTGYIVMEYIDAPDCDERDYELVAKAVQTLISVPGLSSAPGPVGGGRIIHTFFMEWTSAITRVNLVADTNAGLRLCPCDINPGNFKKCQDGAVVALDFRATCFLPPSFFAVTMVKARDSFSRKVARRFNYPKSDDVEAMVSASYYLVPFGRNDIGLHQRKRL
;
A
#
# COMPACT_ATOMS: atom_id res chain seq x y z
N MET A 1 -8.86 4.23 11.69
CA MET A 1 -8.17 3.01 11.22
C MET A 1 -7.68 3.25 9.79
N ALA A 2 -6.37 3.35 9.58
CA ALA A 2 -5.78 3.87 8.34
C ALA A 2 -5.97 2.95 7.12
N GLU A 3 -5.93 1.64 7.34
CA GLU A 3 -6.18 0.62 6.31
C GLU A 3 -7.58 0.77 5.70
N ALA A 4 -8.63 0.76 6.54
CA ALA A 4 -10.02 0.89 6.09
C ALA A 4 -10.28 2.19 5.30
N LEU A 5 -9.68 3.31 5.73
CA LEU A 5 -9.78 4.59 5.03
C LEU A 5 -9.08 4.53 3.67
N THR A 6 -7.89 3.95 3.61
CA THR A 6 -7.14 3.77 2.37
C THR A 6 -7.94 2.89 1.41
N GLN A 7 -8.33 1.69 1.83
CA GLN A 7 -9.13 0.77 1.04
C GLN A 7 -10.42 1.42 0.52
N GLY A 8 -11.20 2.07 1.40
CA GLY A 8 -12.45 2.73 1.03
C GLY A 8 -12.27 3.86 0.03
N CYS A 9 -11.17 4.62 0.13
CA CYS A 9 -10.82 5.64 -0.85
C CYS A 9 -10.45 5.03 -2.21
N ILE A 10 -9.62 3.98 -2.24
CA ILE A 10 -9.23 3.33 -3.49
C ILE A 10 -10.42 2.66 -4.16
N ALA A 11 -11.31 2.02 -3.39
CA ALA A 11 -12.55 1.44 -3.90
C ALA A 11 -13.42 2.48 -4.64
N LYS A 12 -13.51 3.71 -4.11
CA LYS A 12 -14.23 4.81 -4.78
C LYS A 12 -13.53 5.28 -6.05
N VAL A 13 -12.21 5.44 -6.02
CA VAL A 13 -11.42 5.88 -7.17
C VAL A 13 -11.52 4.89 -8.33
N LEU A 14 -11.31 3.61 -8.06
CA LEU A 14 -11.37 2.56 -9.08
C LEU A 14 -12.81 2.24 -9.50
N GLY A 15 -13.78 2.35 -8.58
CA GLY A 15 -15.21 2.19 -8.89
C GLY A 15 -15.75 3.24 -9.88
N ALA A 16 -15.11 4.42 -9.96
CA ALA A 16 -15.42 5.43 -10.97
C ALA A 16 -14.88 5.07 -12.38
N ASN A 17 -14.02 4.05 -12.49
CA ASN A 17 -13.45 3.55 -13.74
C ASN A 17 -13.44 2.01 -13.78
N PRO A 18 -14.60 1.35 -13.92
CA PRO A 18 -14.69 -0.11 -13.91
C PRO A 18 -13.92 -0.79 -15.06
N GLY A 19 -13.65 -0.05 -16.15
CA GLY A 19 -12.84 -0.55 -17.27
C GLY A 19 -11.35 -0.76 -16.95
N ALA A 20 -10.89 -0.36 -15.75
CA ALA A 20 -9.49 -0.49 -15.34
C ALA A 20 -9.07 -1.93 -15.01
N GLY A 21 -10.01 -2.89 -14.98
CA GLY A 21 -9.75 -4.31 -14.74
C GLY A 21 -9.31 -4.65 -13.30
N VAL A 22 -9.37 -3.68 -12.39
CA VAL A 22 -9.04 -3.87 -10.97
C VAL A 22 -10.14 -3.27 -10.11
N GLN A 23 -10.53 -4.02 -9.09
CA GLN A 23 -11.52 -3.62 -8.11
C GLN A 23 -10.94 -3.73 -6.70
N VAL A 24 -11.55 -3.01 -5.76
CA VAL A 24 -11.22 -3.07 -4.33
C VAL A 24 -12.53 -3.17 -3.57
N PRO A 25 -12.66 -4.07 -2.58
CA PRO A 25 -13.92 -4.26 -1.86
C PRO A 25 -14.35 -2.98 -1.17
N ARG A 26 -15.64 -2.66 -1.28
CA ARG A 26 -16.21 -1.52 -0.55
C ARG A 26 -16.13 -1.77 0.96
N VAL A 27 -15.66 -0.78 1.70
CA VAL A 27 -15.68 -0.80 3.16
C VAL A 27 -17.02 -0.26 3.64
N TYR A 28 -17.76 -1.07 4.39
CA TYR A 28 -19.06 -0.68 4.99
C TYR A 28 -18.89 -0.08 6.37
N MET A 29 -17.97 -0.64 7.17
CA MET A 29 -17.74 -0.19 8.54
C MET A 29 -16.30 -0.51 8.97
N ALA A 30 -15.73 0.35 9.81
CA ALA A 30 -14.49 0.05 10.50
C ALA A 30 -14.57 0.58 11.93
N PHE A 31 -14.18 -0.25 12.89
CA PHE A 31 -14.26 0.07 14.32
C PHE A 31 -13.17 -0.68 15.08
N SER A 32 -12.85 -0.22 16.28
CA SER A 32 -11.87 -0.86 17.16
C SER A 32 -12.55 -1.33 18.44
N SER A 33 -12.06 -2.44 18.99
CA SER A 33 -12.34 -2.80 20.39
C SER A 33 -11.26 -2.16 21.27
N ASP A 34 -11.70 -1.40 22.27
CA ASP A 34 -10.83 -0.76 23.27
C ASP A 34 -10.49 -1.73 24.41
N ASP A 35 -10.11 -2.96 24.06
CA ASP A 35 -9.52 -3.88 25.02
C ASP A 35 -8.12 -3.35 25.38
N LEU A 36 -7.87 -3.17 26.69
CA LEU A 36 -6.64 -2.55 27.19
C LEU A 36 -5.41 -3.42 26.89
N ASP A 37 -5.58 -4.73 26.77
CA ASP A 37 -4.47 -5.67 26.58
C ASP A 37 -4.17 -5.88 25.08
N TYR A 38 -5.19 -5.83 24.22
CA TYR A 38 -5.06 -6.12 22.78
C TYR A 38 -6.01 -5.26 21.92
N PRO A 39 -5.68 -3.99 21.66
CA PRO A 39 -6.51 -3.15 20.79
C PRO A 39 -6.63 -3.80 19.40
N THR A 40 -7.86 -4.19 19.04
CA THR A 40 -8.15 -4.94 17.82
C THR A 40 -9.01 -4.11 16.88
N GLY A 41 -8.56 -3.97 15.64
CA GLY A 41 -9.33 -3.31 14.59
C GLY A 41 -10.16 -4.31 13.79
N TYR A 42 -11.40 -3.94 13.48
CA TYR A 42 -12.31 -4.69 12.62
C TYR A 42 -12.66 -3.86 11.39
N ILE A 43 -12.68 -4.51 10.22
CA ILE A 43 -13.14 -3.96 8.96
C ILE A 43 -14.26 -4.86 8.45
N VAL A 44 -15.44 -4.28 8.26
CA VAL A 44 -16.57 -4.92 7.58
C VAL A 44 -16.58 -4.40 6.15
N MET A 45 -16.43 -5.30 5.19
CA MET A 45 -16.31 -4.96 3.78
C MET A 45 -17.12 -5.91 2.90
N GLU A 46 -17.23 -5.55 1.64
CA GLU A 46 -17.84 -6.36 0.59
C GLU A 46 -17.22 -7.76 0.52
N TYR A 47 -18.09 -8.77 0.53
CA TYR A 47 -17.68 -10.15 0.34
C TYR A 47 -17.40 -10.40 -1.13
N ILE A 48 -16.25 -11.00 -1.42
CA ILE A 48 -15.80 -11.29 -2.78
C ILE A 48 -15.80 -12.81 -2.95
N ASP A 49 -16.79 -13.29 -3.70
CA ASP A 49 -16.91 -14.70 -4.05
C ASP A 49 -16.06 -15.02 -5.29
N ALA A 50 -14.75 -15.12 -5.06
CA ALA A 50 -13.78 -15.48 -6.09
C ALA A 50 -12.59 -16.21 -5.45
N PRO A 51 -11.92 -17.11 -6.22
CA PRO A 51 -10.72 -17.77 -5.75
C PRO A 51 -9.58 -16.77 -5.59
N ASP A 52 -8.68 -17.05 -4.65
CA ASP A 52 -7.39 -16.36 -4.57
C ASP A 52 -6.59 -16.60 -5.87
N CYS A 53 -5.78 -15.60 -6.24
CA CYS A 53 -4.72 -15.80 -7.22
C CYS A 53 -3.71 -16.83 -6.67
N ASP A 54 -2.97 -17.46 -7.59
CA ASP A 54 -1.85 -18.34 -7.23
C ASP A 54 -0.55 -17.97 -7.98
N GLU A 55 0.50 -18.77 -7.80
CA GLU A 55 1.82 -18.60 -8.40
C GLU A 55 1.84 -18.46 -9.94
N ARG A 56 0.77 -18.90 -10.61
CA ARG A 56 0.60 -18.84 -12.08
C ARG A 56 -0.03 -17.53 -12.54
N ASP A 57 -0.69 -16.80 -11.65
CA ASP A 57 -1.46 -15.59 -11.96
C ASP A 57 -0.61 -14.30 -11.92
N TYR A 58 0.72 -14.42 -11.88
CA TYR A 58 1.62 -13.28 -11.73
C TYR A 58 1.48 -12.23 -12.87
N GLU A 59 1.13 -12.64 -14.08
CA GLU A 59 0.90 -11.68 -15.19
C GLU A 59 -0.37 -10.87 -14.98
N LEU A 60 -1.41 -11.52 -14.47
CA LEU A 60 -2.68 -10.89 -14.14
C LEU A 60 -2.50 -9.90 -12.98
N VAL A 61 -1.80 -10.32 -11.92
CA VAL A 61 -1.49 -9.46 -10.78
C VAL A 61 -0.55 -8.32 -11.18
N ALA A 62 0.42 -8.51 -12.08
CA ALA A 62 1.27 -7.42 -12.57
C ALA A 62 0.46 -6.32 -13.27
N LYS A 63 -0.54 -6.68 -14.08
CA LYS A 63 -1.48 -5.71 -14.67
C LYS A 63 -2.28 -5.00 -13.59
N ALA A 64 -2.74 -5.74 -12.57
CA ALA A 64 -3.51 -5.15 -11.49
C ALA A 64 -2.69 -4.14 -10.68
N VAL A 65 -1.45 -4.49 -10.34
CA VAL A 65 -0.50 -3.59 -9.69
C VAL A 65 -0.26 -2.35 -10.57
N GLN A 66 -0.24 -2.45 -11.90
CA GLN A 66 -0.04 -1.29 -12.80
C GLN A 66 -1.17 -0.29 -12.69
N THR A 67 -2.40 -0.81 -12.65
CA THR A 67 -3.58 0.02 -12.39
C THR A 67 -3.49 0.65 -10.99
N LEU A 68 -3.14 -0.12 -9.95
CA LEU A 68 -3.03 0.40 -8.58
C LEU A 68 -2.02 1.55 -8.49
N ILE A 69 -0.80 1.38 -9.00
CA ILE A 69 0.22 2.43 -8.90
C ILE A 69 -0.11 3.68 -9.72
N SER A 70 -1.01 3.57 -10.70
CA SER A 70 -1.43 4.72 -11.49
C SER A 70 -2.31 5.68 -10.68
N VAL A 71 -2.86 5.23 -9.55
CA VAL A 71 -3.69 6.05 -8.67
C VAL A 71 -2.84 7.17 -8.05
N PRO A 72 -3.17 8.45 -8.32
CA PRO A 72 -2.43 9.58 -7.76
C PRO A 72 -2.66 9.72 -6.26
N GLY A 73 -1.69 10.34 -5.59
CA GLY A 73 -1.80 10.77 -4.20
C GLY A 73 -3.06 11.57 -3.94
N LEU A 74 -3.84 11.15 -2.95
CA LEU A 74 -5.04 11.87 -2.49
C LEU A 74 -4.71 13.01 -1.51
N SER A 75 -3.45 13.13 -1.10
CA SER A 75 -2.93 14.22 -0.29
C SER A 75 -1.48 14.51 -0.68
N SER A 76 -0.93 15.63 -0.20
CA SER A 76 0.50 15.95 -0.34
C SER A 76 1.38 15.23 0.69
N ALA A 77 0.79 14.63 1.73
CA ALA A 77 1.53 13.93 2.78
C ALA A 77 1.69 12.44 2.42
N PRO A 78 2.91 11.87 2.54
CA PRO A 78 3.13 10.45 2.34
C PRO A 78 2.48 9.62 3.45
N GLY A 79 2.01 8.43 3.08
CA GLY A 79 1.43 7.44 3.98
C GLY A 79 -0.01 7.05 3.65
N PRO A 80 -0.68 6.36 4.58
CA PRO A 80 -2.05 5.90 4.38
C PRO A 80 -3.05 7.05 4.49
N VAL A 81 -4.24 6.86 3.93
CA VAL A 81 -5.32 7.86 4.04
C VAL A 81 -5.75 8.01 5.49
N GLY A 82 -5.91 9.25 5.94
CA GLY A 82 -6.21 9.59 7.33
C GLY A 82 -4.97 9.60 8.25
N GLY A 83 -3.77 9.41 7.69
CA GLY A 83 -2.52 9.37 8.45
C GLY A 83 -2.33 8.06 9.22
N GLY A 84 -1.24 8.00 10.00
CA GLY A 84 -0.83 6.79 10.72
C GLY A 84 0.55 6.32 10.30
N ARG A 85 0.94 5.13 10.79
CA ARG A 85 2.25 4.55 10.50
C ARG A 85 2.32 4.13 9.03
N ILE A 86 3.41 4.50 8.36
CA ILE A 86 3.75 3.93 7.06
C ILE A 86 4.25 2.51 7.31
N ILE A 87 3.66 1.55 6.62
CA ILE A 87 4.10 0.16 6.61
C ILE A 87 4.72 -0.12 5.23
N HIS A 88 6.01 -0.45 5.20
CA HIS A 88 6.76 -0.69 3.97
C HIS A 88 8.03 -1.52 4.22
N THR A 89 8.39 -2.39 3.26
CA THR A 89 9.64 -3.21 3.29
C THR A 89 10.94 -2.40 3.31
N PHE A 90 10.86 -1.10 3.07
CA PHE A 90 11.99 -0.17 3.19
C PHE A 90 12.41 0.03 4.64
N PHE A 91 11.49 -0.16 5.60
CA PHE A 91 11.80 -0.07 7.02
C PHE A 91 12.15 -1.47 7.53
N MET A 92 13.21 -1.57 8.34
CA MET A 92 13.71 -2.86 8.84
C MET A 92 12.63 -3.67 9.56
N GLU A 93 11.79 -3.01 10.37
CA GLU A 93 10.66 -3.62 11.09
C GLU A 93 9.34 -3.54 10.32
N TRP A 94 9.39 -3.32 9.01
CA TRP A 94 8.25 -3.06 8.12
C TRP A 94 7.41 -1.84 8.49
N THR A 95 7.67 -1.20 9.62
CA THR A 95 6.92 -0.05 10.10
C THR A 95 7.86 1.12 10.31
N SER A 96 7.38 2.29 9.94
CA SER A 96 8.11 3.53 10.15
C SER A 96 7.48 4.33 11.28
N ALA A 97 8.30 4.72 12.25
CA ALA A 97 8.04 5.89 13.09
C ALA A 97 8.58 7.19 12.44
N ILE A 98 9.21 7.11 11.26
CA ILE A 98 9.93 8.22 10.66
C ILE A 98 8.94 9.31 10.24
N THR A 99 9.15 10.49 10.81
CA THR A 99 8.42 11.71 10.51
C THR A 99 9.08 12.57 9.45
N ARG A 100 10.32 12.31 9.02
CA ARG A 100 10.98 13.02 7.89
C ARG A 100 12.10 12.20 7.24
N VAL A 101 11.81 11.53 6.13
CA VAL A 101 12.80 11.41 5.05
C VAL A 101 12.50 12.57 4.10
N ASN A 102 13.46 13.46 3.86
CA ASN A 102 13.29 14.55 2.91
C ASN A 102 13.34 13.98 1.48
N LEU A 103 12.21 13.46 1.03
CA LEU A 103 12.02 12.91 -0.32
C LEU A 103 11.63 14.01 -1.31
N VAL A 104 11.92 15.29 -1.04
CA VAL A 104 11.41 16.43 -1.83
C VAL A 104 11.75 16.29 -3.31
N ALA A 105 12.92 15.77 -3.66
CA ALA A 105 13.28 15.49 -5.06
C ALA A 105 12.38 14.40 -5.70
N ASP A 106 12.02 13.39 -4.91
CA ASP A 106 11.22 12.22 -5.31
C ASP A 106 9.70 12.52 -5.35
N THR A 107 9.24 13.51 -4.58
CA THR A 107 7.84 13.96 -4.59
C THR A 107 7.50 14.87 -5.77
N ASN A 108 8.48 15.34 -6.56
CA ASN A 108 8.22 16.16 -7.74
C ASN A 108 7.34 15.43 -8.78
N ALA A 109 7.40 14.10 -8.82
CA ALA A 109 6.52 13.26 -9.64
C ALA A 109 5.13 13.01 -9.01
N GLY A 110 4.88 13.56 -7.82
CA GLY A 110 3.72 13.29 -6.98
C GLY A 110 3.80 11.95 -6.24
N LEU A 111 2.91 11.77 -5.26
CA LEU A 111 2.74 10.48 -4.59
C LEU A 111 1.89 9.55 -5.47
N ARG A 112 2.13 8.24 -5.34
CA ARG A 112 1.36 7.17 -5.99
C ARG A 112 0.99 6.11 -4.97
N LEU A 113 -0.09 5.37 -5.22
CA LEU A 113 -0.51 4.27 -4.36
C LEU A 113 0.47 3.10 -4.41
N CYS A 114 1.18 2.81 -3.33
CA CYS A 114 2.18 1.76 -3.19
C CYS A 114 1.61 0.50 -2.52
N PRO A 115 1.31 -0.57 -3.29
CA PRO A 115 1.02 -1.87 -2.73
C PRO A 115 2.34 -2.54 -2.33
N CYS A 116 2.63 -2.56 -1.03
CA CYS A 116 3.90 -3.11 -0.53
C CYS A 116 3.88 -4.64 -0.36
N ASP A 117 2.71 -5.24 -0.12
CA ASP A 117 2.56 -6.67 0.15
C ASP A 117 1.94 -7.41 -1.05
N ILE A 118 2.75 -7.64 -2.08
CA ILE A 118 2.34 -8.30 -3.32
C ILE A 118 2.36 -9.81 -3.12
N ASN A 119 1.35 -10.33 -2.43
CA ASN A 119 1.14 -11.75 -2.21
C ASN A 119 -0.02 -12.25 -3.09
N PRO A 120 0.05 -13.43 -3.73
CA PRO A 120 -1.08 -13.96 -4.50
C PRO A 120 -2.39 -14.04 -3.69
N GLY A 121 -2.32 -14.35 -2.39
CA GLY A 121 -3.49 -14.38 -1.49
C GLY A 121 -4.15 -13.02 -1.23
N ASN A 122 -3.45 -11.91 -1.54
CA ASN A 122 -4.00 -10.56 -1.45
C ASN A 122 -4.73 -10.15 -2.74
N PHE A 123 -4.89 -11.06 -3.71
CA PHE A 123 -5.63 -10.81 -4.94
C PHE A 123 -6.63 -11.93 -5.21
N LYS A 124 -7.83 -11.58 -5.66
CA LYS A 124 -8.81 -12.53 -6.19
C LYS A 124 -8.86 -12.46 -7.70
N LYS A 125 -9.00 -13.61 -8.34
CA LYS A 125 -9.16 -13.72 -9.80
C LYS A 125 -10.64 -13.90 -10.15
N CYS A 126 -11.22 -12.90 -10.81
CA CYS A 126 -12.59 -12.97 -11.29
C CYS A 126 -12.68 -13.70 -12.65
N GLN A 127 -13.85 -14.24 -12.97
CA GLN A 127 -14.07 -15.03 -14.19
C GLN A 127 -13.96 -14.19 -15.47
N ASP A 128 -14.23 -12.89 -15.38
CA ASP A 128 -14.12 -11.90 -16.47
C ASP A 128 -12.67 -11.41 -16.69
N GLY A 129 -11.70 -11.95 -15.95
CA GLY A 129 -10.31 -11.52 -16.00
C GLY A 129 -10.03 -10.24 -15.21
N ALA A 130 -11.01 -9.71 -14.47
CA ALA A 130 -10.75 -8.67 -13.49
C ALA A 130 -10.03 -9.23 -12.25
N VAL A 131 -9.36 -8.34 -11.52
CA VAL A 131 -8.71 -8.66 -10.26
C VAL A 131 -9.33 -7.85 -9.14
N VAL A 132 -9.60 -8.48 -8.01
CA VAL A 132 -9.91 -7.76 -6.77
C VAL A 132 -8.66 -7.72 -5.90
N ALA A 133 -8.18 -6.53 -5.57
CA ALA A 133 -7.09 -6.36 -4.62
C ALA A 133 -7.63 -6.29 -3.17
N LEU A 134 -6.99 -7.03 -2.28
CA LEU A 134 -7.30 -7.16 -0.86
C LEU A 134 -6.09 -6.71 -0.02
N ASP A 135 -6.27 -6.71 1.30
CA ASP A 135 -5.24 -6.39 2.31
C ASP A 135 -4.49 -5.07 2.03
N PHE A 136 -5.05 -3.98 2.54
CA PHE A 136 -4.50 -2.65 2.37
C PHE A 136 -3.61 -2.23 3.54
N ARG A 137 -3.27 -3.16 4.44
CA ARG A 137 -2.53 -2.84 5.67
C ARG A 137 -1.18 -2.19 5.37
N ALA A 138 -0.46 -2.70 4.38
CA ALA A 138 0.83 -2.17 3.93
C ALA A 138 0.73 -1.25 2.70
N THR A 139 -0.48 -0.78 2.37
CA THR A 139 -0.72 0.06 1.20
C THR A 139 -0.75 1.53 1.60
N CYS A 140 0.07 2.35 0.97
CA CYS A 140 0.28 3.77 1.31
C CYS A 140 0.52 4.62 0.08
N PHE A 141 0.28 5.93 0.15
CA PHE A 141 0.74 6.87 -0.89
C PHE A 141 2.19 7.27 -0.64
N LEU A 142 3.10 6.87 -1.53
CA LEU A 142 4.53 7.08 -1.40
C LEU A 142 5.13 7.59 -2.72
N PRO A 143 6.35 8.16 -2.70
CA PRO A 143 7.05 8.48 -3.93
C PRO A 143 7.33 7.22 -4.78
N PRO A 144 7.40 7.35 -6.12
CA PRO A 144 7.63 6.22 -7.04
C PRO A 144 8.86 5.36 -6.71
N SER A 145 9.91 5.92 -6.11
CA SER A 145 11.11 5.18 -5.69
C SER A 145 10.84 4.10 -4.64
N PHE A 146 9.84 4.27 -3.77
CA PHE A 146 9.50 3.27 -2.76
C PHE A 146 8.97 1.99 -3.41
N PHE A 147 8.27 2.11 -4.54
CA PHE A 147 7.83 0.96 -5.32
C PHE A 147 9.02 0.18 -5.86
N ALA A 148 10.01 0.89 -6.41
CA ALA A 148 11.23 0.28 -6.92
C ALA A 148 11.95 -0.50 -5.80
N VAL A 149 12.01 0.05 -4.58
CA VAL A 149 12.53 -0.66 -3.41
C VAL A 149 11.73 -1.94 -3.12
N THR A 150 10.39 -1.88 -3.10
CA THR A 150 9.54 -3.06 -2.89
C THR A 150 9.83 -4.15 -3.93
N MET A 151 9.97 -3.76 -5.20
CA MET A 151 10.26 -4.70 -6.29
C MET A 151 11.67 -5.31 -6.18
N VAL A 152 12.68 -4.52 -5.79
CA VAL A 152 14.05 -5.01 -5.60
C VAL A 152 14.17 -5.92 -4.37
N LYS A 153 13.44 -5.61 -3.30
CA LYS A 153 13.45 -6.38 -2.05
C LYS A 153 12.51 -7.60 -2.06
N ALA A 154 11.79 -7.84 -3.16
CA ALA A 154 10.93 -9.02 -3.34
C ALA A 154 11.72 -10.32 -3.13
N ARG A 155 11.36 -11.09 -2.10
CA ARG A 155 12.08 -12.32 -1.72
C ARG A 155 11.48 -13.59 -2.32
N ASP A 156 10.16 -13.63 -2.45
CA ASP A 156 9.45 -14.80 -2.94
C ASP A 156 9.47 -14.91 -4.48
N SER A 157 9.06 -16.06 -5.00
CA SER A 157 9.06 -16.32 -6.45
C SER A 157 8.03 -15.47 -7.19
N PHE A 158 6.83 -15.34 -6.60
CA PHE A 158 5.71 -14.63 -7.19
C PHE A 158 6.00 -13.14 -7.35
N SER A 159 6.35 -12.44 -6.27
CA SER A 159 6.67 -11.02 -6.27
C SER A 159 7.77 -10.68 -7.26
N ARG A 160 8.80 -11.53 -7.38
CA ARG A 160 9.87 -11.36 -8.38
C ARG A 160 9.38 -11.50 -9.81
N LYS A 161 8.45 -12.43 -10.09
CA LYS A 161 7.83 -12.56 -11.41
C LYS A 161 6.95 -11.35 -11.73
N VAL A 162 6.16 -10.88 -10.76
CA VAL A 162 5.37 -9.65 -10.89
C VAL A 162 6.27 -8.45 -11.21
N ALA A 163 7.33 -8.24 -10.42
CA ALA A 163 8.30 -7.16 -10.59
C ALA A 163 8.94 -7.13 -12.00
N ARG A 164 9.18 -8.28 -12.61
CA ARG A 164 9.77 -8.39 -13.96
C ARG A 164 8.80 -8.04 -15.09
N ARG A 165 7.50 -8.07 -14.84
CA ARG A 165 6.47 -7.74 -15.84
C ARG A 165 5.99 -6.30 -15.75
N PHE A 166 6.58 -5.55 -14.84
CA PHE A 166 6.08 -4.27 -14.39
C PHE A 166 6.91 -3.12 -14.91
N ASN A 167 6.27 -2.04 -15.38
CA ASN A 167 6.98 -0.83 -15.77
C ASN A 167 6.70 0.28 -14.75
N TYR A 168 7.76 0.68 -14.04
CA TYR A 168 7.70 1.71 -13.02
C TYR A 168 8.85 2.70 -13.22
N PRO A 169 8.70 3.96 -12.76
CA PRO A 169 9.79 4.91 -12.78
C PRO A 169 10.97 4.34 -11.99
N LYS A 170 12.07 4.02 -12.69
CA LYS A 170 13.32 3.67 -12.03
C LYS A 170 13.94 4.96 -11.50
N SER A 171 14.23 5.00 -10.22
CA SER A 171 15.04 6.05 -9.61
C SER A 171 16.50 5.58 -9.58
N ASP A 172 17.43 6.49 -9.84
CA ASP A 172 18.87 6.20 -9.70
C ASP A 172 19.24 5.93 -8.23
N ASP A 173 18.41 6.38 -7.29
CA ASP A 173 18.64 6.24 -5.85
C ASP A 173 18.23 4.87 -5.29
N VAL A 174 17.69 3.96 -6.10
CA VAL A 174 17.12 2.70 -5.60
C VAL A 174 18.17 1.84 -4.87
N GLU A 175 19.40 1.77 -5.36
CA GLU A 175 20.48 1.03 -4.70
C GLU A 175 20.83 1.65 -3.34
N ALA A 176 20.95 2.98 -3.29
CA ALA A 176 21.19 3.71 -2.06
C ALA A 176 20.05 3.54 -1.05
N MET A 177 18.80 3.59 -1.51
CA MET A 177 17.61 3.34 -0.69
C MET A 177 17.57 1.90 -0.16
N VAL A 178 17.87 0.90 -1.01
CA VAL A 178 17.95 -0.50 -0.58
C VAL A 178 19.07 -0.69 0.44
N SER A 179 20.23 -0.06 0.25
CA SER A 179 21.31 -0.08 1.23
C SER A 179 20.85 0.54 2.56
N ALA A 180 20.28 1.75 2.52
CA ALA A 180 19.76 2.45 3.69
C ALA A 180 18.67 1.66 4.44
N SER A 181 17.83 0.91 3.72
CA SER A 181 16.75 0.11 4.33
C SER A 181 17.22 -0.92 5.38
N TYR A 182 18.49 -1.36 5.32
CA TYR A 182 19.07 -2.27 6.31
C TYR A 182 19.56 -1.57 7.58
N TYR A 183 19.78 -0.26 7.52
CA TYR A 183 20.36 0.52 8.63
C TYR A 183 19.36 1.49 9.26
N LEU A 184 18.20 1.71 8.61
CA LEU A 184 17.15 2.56 9.14
C LEU A 184 16.37 1.86 10.24
N VAL A 185 16.78 2.14 11.48
CA VAL A 185 16.02 1.85 12.69
C VAL A 185 15.06 3.01 12.95
N PRO A 186 13.76 2.77 13.17
CA PRO A 186 12.84 3.81 13.62
C PRO A 186 13.32 4.43 14.95
N PHE A 187 13.62 5.73 14.97
CA PHE A 187 14.00 6.45 16.20
C PHE A 187 13.12 7.70 16.37
N GLY A 188 12.37 7.76 17.48
CA GLY A 188 11.51 8.91 17.82
C GLY A 188 10.05 8.55 18.16
N ARG A 189 9.29 9.56 18.63
CA ARG A 189 7.84 9.45 18.91
C ARG A 189 7.01 9.80 17.67
N ASN A 190 5.89 9.10 17.50
CA ASN A 190 5.00 9.19 16.34
C ASN A 190 3.75 10.01 16.65
N ASP A 191 3.90 11.34 16.69
CA ASP A 191 2.82 12.27 17.04
C ASP A 191 2.17 12.90 15.79
N ILE A 192 2.65 12.54 14.59
CA ILE A 192 2.11 13.05 13.32
C ILE A 192 0.90 12.20 12.92
N GLY A 193 -0.27 12.84 12.91
CA GLY A 193 -1.57 12.20 12.63
C GLY A 193 -2.48 12.08 13.86
N LEU A 194 -1.99 12.39 15.07
CA LEU A 194 -2.87 12.54 16.23
C LEU A 194 -3.69 13.82 16.08
N HIS A 195 -5.03 13.70 16.15
CA HIS A 195 -5.90 14.86 16.32
C HIS A 195 -5.44 15.62 17.57
N GLN A 196 -4.92 16.83 17.40
CA GLN A 196 -4.80 17.75 18.52
C GLN A 196 -6.24 18.02 18.99
N ARG A 197 -6.66 17.37 20.09
CA ARG A 197 -7.80 17.86 20.86
C ARG A 197 -7.39 19.26 21.30
N LYS A 198 -7.96 20.29 20.66
CA LYS A 198 -8.01 21.62 21.26
C LYS A 198 -8.75 21.44 22.58
N ARG A 199 -8.01 21.43 23.69
CA ARG A 199 -8.59 21.65 25.00
C ARG A 199 -9.16 23.06 24.95
N LEU A 200 -10.49 23.15 25.00
CA LEU A 200 -11.17 24.35 25.50
C LEU A 200 -10.84 24.48 26.99
#